data_AF-A0A1B6LB10-F1
#
_entry.id   AF-A0A1B6LB10-F1
#
_cell.length_a   1.000
_cell.length_b   1.000
_cell.length_c   1.000
_cell.angle_alpha   90.00
_cell.angle_beta   90.00
_cell.angle_gamma   90.00
#
_symmetry.space_group_name_H-M   'P 1'
#
loop_
_entity.id
_entity.type
_entity.pdbx_description
1 polymer ?
#
loop_
_entity_poly.entity_id
_entity_poly.type
_entity_poly.pdbx_seq_one_letter_code
_entity_poly.pdbx_strand_id
1 'polypeptide(L)'
;DKYNITSKLPVSLSPQQNNVTLVFTVLKNSIHMWWPNGYGKQRLYQLVVGFHSDKEMTQTSVRIGFRTIKLVQVDALPNHPKKGLTFFFRVNGVAVFAKGSNYIPAHILPELGAEPERLRRILTGARVANMNMLRVWGGGIY
;
A
#
# COMPACT_ATOMS: atom_id res chain seq x y z
N ASP A 1 -14.71 17.74 0.16
CA ASP A 1 -14.65 17.76 -1.32
C ASP A 1 -13.59 18.72 -1.89
N LYS A 2 -12.30 18.55 -1.60
CA LYS A 2 -11.24 19.53 -2.00
C LYS A 2 -10.03 18.96 -2.77
N TYR A 3 -10.04 17.69 -3.20
CA TYR A 3 -8.85 17.07 -3.81
C TYR A 3 -9.17 16.10 -4.95
N ASN A 4 -10.16 16.43 -5.80
CA ASN A 4 -10.37 15.69 -7.03
C ASN A 4 -9.50 16.30 -8.13
N ILE A 5 -8.52 15.53 -8.61
CA ILE A 5 -7.73 15.86 -9.79
C ILE A 5 -8.25 14.96 -10.90
N THR A 6 -8.78 15.55 -11.95
CA THR A 6 -9.23 14.84 -13.15
C THR A 6 -8.35 15.27 -14.31
N SER A 7 -7.78 14.31 -15.03
CA SER A 7 -7.06 14.54 -16.28
C SER A 7 -7.70 13.68 -17.36
N LYS A 8 -7.91 14.26 -18.53
CA LYS A 8 -8.32 13.54 -19.74
C LYS A 8 -7.17 13.62 -20.72
N LEU A 9 -6.59 12.48 -21.06
CA LEU A 9 -5.47 12.39 -21.98
C LEU A 9 -5.94 11.64 -23.23
N PRO A 10 -5.82 12.21 -24.44
CA PRO A 10 -6.12 11.47 -25.66
C PRO A 10 -5.11 10.33 -25.82
N VAL A 11 -5.61 9.16 -26.18
CA VAL A 11 -4.80 7.96 -26.41
C VAL A 11 -5.24 7.34 -27.72
N SER A 12 -4.28 6.97 -28.56
CA SER A 12 -4.52 6.13 -29.74
C SER A 12 -3.85 4.79 -29.53
N LEU A 13 -4.61 3.71 -29.74
CA LEU A 13 -4.14 2.33 -29.66
C LEU A 13 -4.19 1.74 -31.07
N SER A 14 -3.10 1.12 -31.53
CA SER A 14 -3.15 0.30 -32.74
C SER A 14 -3.86 -1.02 -32.45
N PRO A 15 -4.39 -1.72 -33.47
CA PRO A 15 -4.73 -3.13 -33.34
C PRO A 15 -3.56 -3.90 -32.69
N GLN A 16 -3.90 -4.85 -31.82
CA GLN A 16 -2.95 -5.65 -30.99
C GLN A 16 -2.19 -4.90 -29.88
N GLN A 17 -2.30 -3.58 -29.74
CA GLN A 17 -1.68 -2.85 -28.64
C GLN A 17 -2.59 -2.85 -27.41
N ASN A 18 -2.16 -3.56 -26.36
CA ASN A 18 -2.96 -3.76 -25.13
C ASN A 18 -2.42 -2.98 -23.92
N ASN A 19 -1.40 -2.13 -24.11
CA ASN A 19 -0.79 -1.34 -23.04
C ASN A 19 -0.72 0.15 -23.40
N VAL A 20 -1.04 0.99 -22.43
CA VAL A 20 -0.94 2.46 -22.51
C VAL A 20 -0.32 2.95 -21.22
N THR A 21 0.64 3.85 -21.32
CA THR A 21 1.16 4.56 -20.16
C THR A 21 0.62 5.98 -20.15
N LEU A 22 -0.13 6.31 -19.11
CA LEU A 22 -0.60 7.67 -18.84
C LEU A 22 0.23 8.25 -17.70
N VAL A 23 0.82 9.43 -17.93
CA VAL A 23 1.56 10.16 -16.90
C VAL A 23 0.76 11.39 -16.52
N PHE A 24 0.50 11.55 -15.23
CA PHE A 24 -0.13 12.74 -14.68
C PHE A 24 0.68 13.23 -13.47
N THR A 25 0.77 14.54 -13.32
CA THR A 25 1.50 15.17 -12.22
C THR A 25 0.54 15.52 -11.10
N VAL A 26 0.88 15.11 -9.88
CA VAL A 26 0.17 15.51 -8.66
C VAL A 26 1.03 16.49 -7.89
N LEU A 27 0.48 17.67 -7.58
CA LEU A 27 1.20 18.68 -6.80
C LEU A 27 1.46 18.15 -5.39
N LYS A 28 2.74 18.14 -4.98
CA LYS A 28 3.17 17.66 -3.65
C LYS A 28 2.35 18.26 -2.50
N ASN A 29 2.04 19.55 -2.56
CA ASN A 29 1.30 20.26 -1.51
C ASN A 29 -0.18 19.86 -1.40
N SER A 30 -0.69 19.09 -2.37
CA SER A 30 -2.06 18.54 -2.35
C SER A 30 -2.14 17.14 -1.74
N ILE A 31 -0.98 16.52 -1.48
CA ILE A 31 -0.87 15.15 -0.99
C ILE A 31 -0.81 15.12 0.53
N HIS A 32 -1.77 14.42 1.12
CA HIS A 32 -1.77 13.99 2.51
C HIS A 32 -1.23 12.57 2.55
N MET A 33 -0.09 12.38 3.22
CA MET A 33 0.61 11.10 3.26
C MET A 33 -0.20 10.04 4.02
N TRP A 34 -0.10 8.79 3.58
CA TRP A 34 -0.58 7.63 4.32
C TRP A 34 0.44 7.27 5.42
N TRP A 35 -0.07 6.98 6.63
CA TRP A 35 0.75 6.57 7.77
C TRP A 35 0.30 5.22 8.35
N PRO A 36 1.23 4.39 8.88
CA PRO A 36 0.88 3.18 9.59
C PRO A 36 0.14 3.47 10.90
N ASN A 37 -0.47 2.44 11.50
CA ASN A 37 -1.22 2.57 12.74
C ASN A 37 -0.37 3.22 13.85
N GLY A 38 -0.91 4.24 14.52
CA GLY A 38 -0.23 4.99 15.56
C GLY A 38 0.69 6.14 15.10
N TYR A 39 0.90 6.33 13.79
CA TYR A 39 1.80 7.39 13.26
C TYR A 39 1.07 8.52 12.53
N GLY A 40 -0.25 8.42 12.34
CA GLY A 40 -1.03 9.43 11.64
C GLY A 40 -2.27 8.86 10.97
N LYS A 41 -2.81 9.60 10.00
CA LYS A 41 -3.99 9.19 9.23
C LYS A 41 -3.62 8.25 8.08
N GLN A 42 -4.46 7.25 7.82
CA GLN A 42 -4.32 6.29 6.72
C GLN A 42 -4.99 6.84 5.44
N ARG A 43 -4.56 8.01 4.94
CA ARG A 43 -5.22 8.64 3.78
C ARG A 43 -5.07 7.78 2.52
N LEU A 44 -6.19 7.52 1.85
CA LEU A 44 -6.25 6.86 0.56
C LEU A 44 -6.95 7.78 -0.44
N TYR A 45 -6.47 7.77 -1.68
CA TYR A 45 -7.02 8.47 -2.83
C TYR A 45 -7.61 7.45 -3.78
N GLN A 46 -8.71 7.78 -4.44
CA GLN A 46 -9.28 6.93 -5.47
C GLN A 46 -8.71 7.37 -6.82
N LEU A 47 -7.94 6.50 -7.46
CA LEU A 47 -7.53 6.66 -8.84
C LEU A 47 -8.57 5.93 -9.69
N VAL A 48 -9.25 6.68 -10.54
CA VAL A 48 -10.21 6.17 -11.52
C VAL A 48 -9.57 6.26 -12.89
N VAL A 49 -9.51 5.14 -13.61
CA VAL A 49 -9.02 5.09 -14.99
C VAL A 49 -10.13 4.53 -15.85
N GLY A 50 -10.50 5.27 -16.90
CA GLY A 50 -11.51 4.85 -17.85
C GLY A 50 -11.00 4.96 -19.27
N PHE A 51 -11.43 4.03 -20.11
CA PHE A 51 -11.30 4.10 -21.56
C PHE A 51 -12.67 4.43 -22.14
N HIS A 52 -12.68 5.40 -23.04
CA HIS A 52 -13.88 5.81 -23.75
C HIS A 52 -13.60 5.70 -25.24
N SER A 53 -14.41 4.91 -25.94
CA SER A 53 -14.49 4.87 -27.39
C SER A 53 -15.80 5.54 -27.83
N ASP A 54 -15.99 5.75 -29.13
CA ASP A 54 -17.21 6.35 -29.68
C ASP A 54 -18.50 5.55 -29.34
N LYS A 55 -18.36 4.28 -28.93
CA LYS A 55 -19.49 3.37 -28.67
C LYS A 55 -19.55 2.83 -27.25
N GLU A 56 -18.44 2.79 -26.52
CA GLU A 56 -18.34 2.11 -25.24
C GLU A 56 -17.49 2.88 -24.22
N MET A 57 -17.78 2.66 -22.94
CA MET A 57 -16.99 3.17 -21.83
C MET A 57 -16.74 2.07 -20.82
N THR A 58 -15.46 1.86 -20.48
CA THR A 58 -15.05 0.92 -19.43
C THR A 58 -14.22 1.67 -18.40
N GLN A 59 -14.42 1.39 -17.11
CA GLN A 59 -13.73 2.05 -16.02
C GLN A 59 -13.27 1.06 -14.97
N THR A 60 -12.10 1.29 -14.40
CA THR A 60 -11.60 0.62 -13.21
C THR A 60 -11.16 1.66 -12.17
N SER A 61 -11.07 1.25 -10.90
CA SER A 61 -10.55 2.11 -9.86
C SER A 61 -9.66 1.37 -8.89
N VAL A 62 -8.63 2.07 -8.41
CA VAL A 62 -7.71 1.58 -7.39
C VAL A 62 -7.56 2.62 -6.29
N ARG A 63 -7.32 2.16 -5.06
CA ARG A 63 -7.02 3.05 -3.92
C ARG A 63 -5.51 3.21 -3.78
N ILE A 64 -5.04 4.45 -3.72
CA ILE A 64 -3.63 4.81 -3.63
C ILE A 64 -3.35 5.50 -2.29
N GLY A 65 -2.39 4.97 -1.54
CA GLY A 65 -1.79 5.66 -0.39
C GLY A 65 -0.41 6.18 -0.76
N PHE A 66 -0.20 7.49 -0.72
CA PHE A 66 1.12 8.09 -0.94
C PHE A 66 1.97 7.93 0.31
N ARG A 67 3.05 7.14 0.22
CA ARG A 67 4.03 6.93 1.28
C ARG A 67 5.37 6.52 0.70
N THR A 68 6.45 6.79 1.44
CA THR A 68 7.74 6.13 1.21
C THR A 68 7.96 5.10 2.29
N ILE A 69 8.44 3.92 1.92
CA ILE A 69 8.85 2.87 2.86
C ILE A 69 10.24 2.44 2.45
N LYS A 70 11.19 2.46 3.39
CA LYS A 70 12.58 2.05 3.15
C LYS A 70 13.01 1.08 4.24
N LEU A 71 13.55 -0.07 3.83
CA LEU A 71 14.32 -0.93 4.73
C LEU A 71 15.70 -0.30 4.93
N VAL A 72 16.13 -0.14 6.18
CA VAL A 72 17.42 0.46 6.53
C VAL A 72 18.34 -0.63 7.09
N GLN A 73 19.40 -0.91 6.35
CA GLN A 73 20.46 -1.86 6.70
C GLN A 73 21.83 -1.18 6.53
N VAL A 74 22.25 -0.45 7.56
CA VAL A 74 23.56 0.20 7.66
C VAL A 74 24.35 -0.41 8.81
N ASP A 75 25.65 -0.12 8.93
CA ASP A 75 26.45 -0.60 10.07
C ASP A 75 25.76 -0.24 11.40
N ALA A 76 25.48 -1.27 12.21
CA ALA A 76 24.73 -1.11 13.45
C ALA A 76 25.55 -0.38 14.53
N LEU A 77 26.87 -0.47 14.45
CA LEU A 77 27.82 0.16 15.37
C LEU A 77 28.67 1.15 14.58
N PRO A 78 28.46 2.48 14.74
CA PRO A 78 29.20 3.49 13.97
C PRO A 78 30.71 3.37 14.04
N ASN A 79 31.25 2.89 15.17
CA ASN A 79 32.69 2.76 15.42
C ASN A 79 33.21 1.32 15.23
N HIS A 80 32.35 0.38 14.83
CA HIS A 80 32.73 -1.02 14.61
C HIS A 80 32.09 -1.54 13.31
N PRO A 81 32.59 -1.07 12.16
CA PRO A 81 32.05 -1.49 10.87
C PRO A 81 32.13 -3.02 10.74
N LYS A 82 31.18 -3.61 10.01
CA LYS A 82 31.09 -5.06 9.74
C LYS A 82 30.74 -5.95 10.94
N LYS A 83 30.39 -5.39 12.11
CA LYS A 83 29.90 -6.18 13.27
C LYS A 83 28.39 -6.44 13.29
N GLY A 84 27.66 -5.94 12.30
CA GLY A 84 26.23 -6.17 12.14
C GLY A 84 25.56 -5.05 11.36
N LEU A 85 24.37 -5.32 10.83
CA LEU A 85 23.55 -4.33 10.14
C LEU A 85 22.30 -4.01 10.97
N THR A 86 21.85 -2.76 10.91
CA THR A 86 20.52 -2.40 11.38
C THR A 86 19.47 -3.16 10.58
N PHE A 87 18.28 -3.36 11.14
CA PHE A 87 17.14 -3.88 10.40
C PHE A 87 15.86 -3.22 10.89
N PHE A 88 15.46 -2.13 10.25
CA PHE A 88 14.22 -1.43 10.58
C PHE A 88 13.66 -0.70 9.36
N PHE A 89 12.41 -0.26 9.46
CA PHE A 89 11.74 0.47 8.41
C PHE A 89 11.71 1.96 8.71
N ARG A 90 11.96 2.79 7.70
CA ARG A 90 11.56 4.20 7.70
C ARG A 90 10.30 4.36 6.87
N VAL A 91 9.26 4.95 7.45
CA VAL A 91 8.06 5.35 6.72
C VAL A 91 7.97 6.86 6.69
N ASN A 92 7.89 7.44 5.50
CA ASN A 92 7.86 8.89 5.28
C ASN A 92 9.04 9.63 5.95
N GLY A 93 10.21 8.98 5.98
CA GLY A 93 11.43 9.50 6.61
C GLY A 93 11.56 9.23 8.11
N VAL A 94 10.48 8.80 8.78
CA VAL A 94 10.47 8.52 10.23
C VAL A 94 10.81 7.05 10.48
N ALA A 95 11.73 6.77 11.41
CA ALA A 95 12.02 5.40 11.84
C ALA A 95 10.80 4.81 12.58
N VAL A 96 10.33 3.65 12.13
CA VAL A 96 9.16 2.96 12.68
C VAL A 96 9.62 1.68 13.34
N PHE A 97 9.43 1.58 14.66
CA PHE A 97 9.57 0.31 15.37
C PHE A 97 8.38 -0.59 15.01
N ALA A 98 8.66 -1.73 14.39
CA ALA A 98 7.64 -2.70 14.00
C ALA A 98 7.07 -3.40 15.24
N LYS A 99 5.77 -3.21 15.48
CA LYS A 99 5.01 -3.86 16.56
C LYS A 99 3.94 -4.70 15.90
N GLY A 100 3.95 -6.01 16.13
CA GLY A 100 3.15 -6.89 15.31
C GLY A 100 3.19 -8.36 15.70
N SER A 101 2.65 -9.16 14.78
CA SER A 101 2.64 -10.61 14.86
C SER A 101 2.82 -11.22 13.46
N ASN A 102 2.93 -12.54 13.41
CA ASN A 102 2.87 -13.31 12.17
C ASN A 102 1.42 -13.71 11.90
N TYR A 103 0.94 -13.41 10.70
CA TYR A 103 -0.35 -13.88 10.20
C TYR A 103 -0.18 -15.23 9.51
N ILE A 104 -1.06 -16.17 9.85
CA ILE A 104 -1.23 -17.48 9.22
C ILE A 104 -2.67 -17.59 8.69
N PRO A 105 -2.98 -18.53 7.78
CA PRO A 105 -4.34 -18.73 7.30
C PRO A 105 -5.34 -18.85 8.45
N ALA A 106 -6.44 -18.09 8.36
CA ALA A 106 -7.43 -17.97 9.44
C ALA A 106 -8.36 -19.19 9.57
N HIS A 107 -8.19 -20.19 8.71
CA HIS A 107 -8.97 -21.41 8.63
C HIS A 107 -8.22 -22.50 7.83
N ILE A 108 -8.52 -23.78 8.09
CA ILE A 108 -7.95 -24.92 7.34
C ILE A 108 -8.47 -24.97 5.89
N LEU A 109 -9.74 -24.62 5.68
CA LEU A 109 -10.38 -24.40 4.38
C LEU A 109 -10.16 -22.94 3.96
N PRO A 110 -9.37 -22.66 2.91
CA PRO A 110 -9.04 -21.29 2.47
C PRO A 110 -10.25 -20.41 2.18
N GLU A 111 -11.33 -20.98 1.62
CA GLU A 111 -12.52 -20.23 1.22
C GLU A 111 -13.18 -19.60 2.46
N LEU A 112 -13.24 -20.36 3.56
CA LEU A 112 -13.78 -19.89 4.84
C LEU A 112 -12.82 -18.95 5.59
N GLY A 113 -11.53 -19.04 5.27
CA GLY A 113 -10.49 -18.16 5.81
C GLY A 113 -10.51 -16.76 5.19
N ALA A 114 -10.90 -16.67 3.92
CA ALA A 114 -10.98 -15.43 3.14
C ALA A 114 -12.23 -14.58 3.41
N GLU A 115 -13.15 -15.08 4.26
CA GLU A 115 -14.37 -14.38 4.64
C GLU A 115 -14.09 -12.94 5.14
N PRO A 116 -14.70 -11.89 4.52
CA PRO A 116 -14.36 -10.51 4.81
C PRO A 116 -14.49 -10.12 6.28
N GLU A 117 -15.51 -10.61 6.98
CA GLU A 117 -15.74 -10.31 8.40
C GLU A 117 -14.71 -10.98 9.31
N ARG A 118 -14.24 -12.17 8.96
CA ARG A 118 -13.16 -12.86 9.69
C ARG A 118 -11.86 -12.07 9.58
N LEU A 119 -11.48 -11.70 8.35
CA LEU A 119 -10.29 -10.87 8.12
C LEU A 119 -10.41 -9.50 8.79
N ARG A 120 -11.57 -8.86 8.70
CA ARG A 120 -11.85 -7.58 9.38
C ARG A 120 -11.66 -7.71 10.89
N ARG A 121 -12.17 -8.77 11.51
CA ARG A 121 -12.00 -9.01 12.95
C ARG A 121 -10.53 -9.16 13.33
N ILE A 122 -9.75 -9.94 12.58
CA ILE A 122 -8.32 -10.16 12.83
C ILE A 122 -7.54 -8.84 12.70
N LEU A 123 -7.74 -8.11 11.59
CA LEU A 123 -7.07 -6.83 11.36
C LEU A 123 -7.48 -5.75 12.37
N THR A 124 -8.74 -5.76 12.81
CA THR A 124 -9.23 -4.88 13.88
C THR A 124 -8.57 -5.23 15.20
N GLY A 125 -8.46 -6.52 15.53
CA GLY A 125 -7.71 -7.02 16.69
C GLY A 125 -6.28 -6.52 16.72
N ALA A 126 -5.55 -6.65 15.61
CA ALA A 126 -4.19 -6.13 15.49
C ALA A 126 -4.13 -4.62 15.69
N ARG A 127 -5.08 -3.87 15.11
CA ARG A 127 -5.16 -2.41 15.27
C ARG A 127 -5.36 -2.01 16.73
N VAL A 128 -6.33 -2.59 17.43
CA VAL A 128 -6.64 -2.23 18.82
C VAL A 128 -5.53 -2.67 19.78
N ALA A 129 -4.78 -3.71 19.44
CA ALA A 129 -3.55 -4.12 20.12
C ALA A 129 -2.34 -3.20 19.80
N ASN A 130 -2.55 -2.06 19.16
CA ASN A 130 -1.51 -1.09 18.77
C ASN A 130 -0.41 -1.65 17.86
N MET A 131 -0.71 -2.72 17.12
CA MET A 131 0.19 -3.25 16.08
C MET A 131 0.19 -2.32 14.86
N ASN A 132 1.35 -2.21 14.22
CA ASN A 132 1.56 -1.43 13.01
C ASN A 132 2.09 -2.26 11.82
N MET A 133 2.33 -3.56 12.03
CA MET A 133 2.80 -4.50 11.02
C MET A 133 2.28 -5.91 11.30
N LEU A 134 1.96 -6.65 10.25
CA LEU A 134 1.75 -8.09 10.29
C LEU A 134 2.63 -8.72 9.21
N ARG A 135 3.30 -9.83 9.55
CA ARG A 135 4.04 -10.63 8.57
C ARG A 135 3.13 -11.74 8.07
N VAL A 136 2.75 -11.72 6.79
CA VAL A 136 2.12 -12.89 6.14
C VAL A 136 3.19 -13.98 6.06
N TRP A 137 3.02 -15.06 6.83
CA TRP A 137 4.01 -16.13 6.89
C TRP A 137 4.01 -16.97 5.61
N GLY A 138 5.20 -17.38 5.17
CA GLY A 138 5.44 -17.90 3.82
C GLY A 138 4.91 -19.31 3.50
N GLY A 139 4.39 -20.06 4.48
CA GLY A 139 3.69 -21.31 4.21
C GLY A 139 2.16 -21.19 4.27
N GLY A 140 1.64 -19.95 4.22
CA GLY A 140 0.22 -19.67 4.07
C GLY A 140 -0.18 -19.43 2.61
N ILE A 141 -1.17 -18.56 2.42
CA ILE A 141 -1.71 -18.15 1.11
C ILE A 141 -1.76 -16.61 1.03
N TYR A 142 -1.74 -16.08 -0.20
CA TYR A 142 -1.87 -14.65 -0.50
C TYR A 142 -3.31 -14.25 -0.82
#